data_AF-A0A223S390-F1
#
_entry.id   AF-A0A223S390-F1
#
_cell.length_a   1.000
_cell.length_b   1.000
_cell.length_c   1.000
_cell.angle_alpha   90.00
_cell.angle_beta   90.00
_cell.angle_gamma   90.00
#
_symmetry.space_group_name_H-M   'P 1'
#
loop_
_entity.id
_entity.type
_entity.pdbx_description
1 polymer ?
#
loop_
_entity_poly.entity_id
_entity_poly.type
_entity_poly.pdbx_seq_one_letter_code
_entity_poly.pdbx_strand_id
1 'polypeptide(L)' 'MRDAATRIVVGIGEDSTGQLCDRTSRALAAALGSAPVFFPGGHVGFTEQPDTFAARLREFLHRD' A
#
# COMPACT_ATOMS: atom_id res chain seq x y z
N MET A 1 -3.52 12.67 -13.57
CA MET A 1 -3.68 11.91 -12.30
C MET A 1 -3.08 12.59 -11.08
N ARG A 2 -1.90 13.26 -11.18
CA ARG A 2 -1.33 14.01 -10.03
C ARG A 2 -2.18 15.19 -9.55
N ASP A 3 -3.08 15.69 -10.41
CA ASP A 3 -3.93 16.87 -10.18
C ASP A 3 -5.39 16.51 -9.84
N ALA A 4 -5.68 15.22 -9.63
CA ALA A 4 -7.03 14.77 -9.27
C ALA A 4 -7.24 14.89 -7.76
N ALA A 5 -8.42 15.35 -7.32
CA ALA A 5 -8.78 15.48 -5.91
C ALA A 5 -8.89 14.14 -5.14
N THR A 6 -8.71 13.01 -5.83
CA THR A 6 -8.79 11.67 -5.23
C THR A 6 -7.47 11.31 -4.54
N ARG A 7 -7.52 11.00 -3.24
CA ARG A 7 -6.38 10.46 -2.49
C ARG A 7 -6.07 9.03 -2.97
N ILE A 8 -4.86 8.81 -3.47
CA ILE A 8 -4.37 7.49 -3.88
C ILE A 8 -3.33 7.00 -2.86
N VAL A 9 -3.49 5.77 -2.37
CA VAL A 9 -2.51 5.08 -1.52
C VAL A 9 -2.00 3.86 -2.25
N VAL A 10 -0.69 3.76 -2.45
CA VAL A 10 -0.05 2.59 -3.05
C VAL A 10 0.35 1.63 -1.93
N GLY A 11 -0.43 0.57 -1.75
CA GLY A 11 -0.18 -0.47 -0.75
C GLY A 11 0.63 -1.64 -1.29
N ILE A 12 1.52 -2.20 -0.48
CA ILE A 12 2.27 -3.42 -0.79
C ILE A 12 2.48 -4.29 0.46
N GLY A 13 2.50 -5.62 0.28
CA GLY A 13 2.85 -6.56 1.34
C GLY A 13 4.34 -6.49 1.73
N GLU A 14 4.65 -6.51 3.03
CA GLU A 14 6.01 -6.54 3.57
C GLU A 14 6.87 -7.68 2.99
N ASP A 15 6.28 -8.87 2.82
CA ASP A 15 6.96 -10.07 2.31
C ASP A 15 7.27 -9.97 0.80
N SER A 16 6.76 -8.93 0.13
CA SER A 16 7.04 -8.65 -1.28
C SER A 16 8.29 -7.78 -1.48
N THR A 17 8.97 -7.37 -0.41
CA THR A 17 10.17 -6.52 -0.49
C THR A 17 11.22 -7.11 -1.42
N GLY A 18 11.78 -6.28 -2.30
CA GLY A 18 12.79 -6.70 -3.29
C GLY A 18 12.24 -7.40 -4.52
N GLN A 19 10.96 -7.80 -4.54
CA GLN A 19 10.33 -8.36 -5.73
C GLN A 19 10.01 -7.29 -6.78
N LEU A 20 9.60 -7.72 -7.98
CA LEU A 20 9.22 -6.81 -9.07
C LEU A 20 8.08 -5.86 -8.67
N CYS A 21 7.09 -6.36 -7.92
CA CYS A 21 5.98 -5.56 -7.40
C CYS A 21 6.44 -4.48 -6.42
N ASP A 22 7.48 -4.71 -5.61
CA ASP A 22 8.07 -3.69 -4.73
C ASP A 22 8.69 -2.54 -5.51
N ARG A 23 9.52 -2.87 -6.51
CA ARG A 23 10.16 -1.87 -7.37
C ARG A 23 9.14 -0.99 -8.10
N THR A 24 8.10 -1.62 -8.65
CA THR A 24 7.04 -0.90 -9.39
C THR A 24 6.13 -0.10 -8.47
N SER A 25 5.79 -0.61 -7.29
CA SER A 25 5.00 0.11 -6.28
C SER A 25 5.74 1.35 -5.77
N ARG A 26 7.04 1.25 -5.49
CA ARG A 26 7.88 2.40 -5.13
C ARG A 26 7.93 3.45 -6.24
N ALA A 27 8.11 3.02 -7.49
CA ALA A 27 8.14 3.93 -8.64
C ALA A 27 6.79 4.65 -8.83
N LEU A 28 5.68 3.93 -8.69
CA LEU A 28 4.33 4.51 -8.77
C LEU A 28 4.08 5.50 -7.64
N ALA A 29 4.40 5.15 -6.40
CA ALA A 29 4.24 6.05 -5.25
C ALA A 29 5.07 7.33 -5.42
N ALA A 30 6.32 7.21 -5.85
CA ALA A 30 7.17 8.37 -6.14
C ALA A 30 6.58 9.25 -7.26
N ALA A 31 6.01 8.64 -8.30
CA ALA A 31 5.28 9.35 -9.35
C ALA A 31 3.99 10.01 -8.85
N LEU A 32 3.45 9.60 -7.70
CA LEU A 32 2.31 10.25 -7.05
C LEU A 32 2.73 11.23 -5.94
N GLY A 33 4.04 11.39 -5.70
CA GLY A 33 4.57 12.28 -4.66
C GLY A 33 4.49 11.72 -3.24
N SER A 34 4.37 10.39 -3.09
CA SER A 34 4.29 9.72 -1.79
C SER A 34 5.26 8.53 -1.68
N ALA A 35 5.38 7.96 -0.48
CA ALA A 35 5.97 6.63 -0.28
C ALA A 35 4.88 5.54 -0.42
N PRO A 36 5.24 4.29 -0.77
CA PRO A 36 4.31 3.18 -0.65
C PRO A 36 4.03 2.87 0.83
N VAL A 37 2.86 2.31 1.09
CA VAL A 37 2.42 1.86 2.41
C VAL A 37 2.61 0.35 2.50
N PHE A 38 3.32 -0.10 3.53
CA PHE A 38 3.49 -1.51 3.82
C PHE A 38 2.32 -2.07 4.62
N PHE A 39 1.85 -3.23 4.18
CA PHE A 39 0.81 -4.05 4.80
C PHE A 39 1.39 -5.40 5.24
N PRO A 40 0.89 -6.00 6.33
CA PRO A 40 1.34 -7.32 6.76
C PRO A 40 1.14 -8.39 5.68
N GLY A 41 2.14 -9.27 5.52
CA GLY A 41 2.08 -10.42 4.61
C GLY A 41 2.54 -10.14 3.18
N GLY A 42 2.18 -11.05 2.26
CA GLY A 42 2.52 -10.97 0.85
C GLY A 42 1.40 -10.44 -0.04
N HIS A 43 1.29 -11.01 -1.25
CA HIS A 43 0.24 -10.66 -2.22
C HIS A 43 -1.18 -10.86 -1.68
N VAL A 44 -1.35 -11.83 -0.77
CA VAL A 44 -2.63 -12.25 -0.21
C VAL A 44 -2.68 -12.06 1.31
N GLY A 45 -1.97 -11.04 1.82
CA GLY A 45 -1.89 -10.72 3.26
C GLY A 45 -3.26 -10.50 3.93
N PHE A 46 -4.28 -10.07 3.18
CA PHE A 46 -5.65 -9.93 3.68
C PHE A 46 -6.33 -11.27 4.01
N THR A 47 -5.89 -12.38 3.40
CA THR A 47 -6.33 -13.74 3.74
C THR A 47 -5.39 -14.44 4.71
N GLU A 48 -4.08 -14.18 4.64
CA GLU A 48 -3.08 -14.81 5.52
C GLU A 48 -3.08 -14.19 6.93
N GLN A 49 -3.30 -12.87 7.01
CA GLN A 49 -3.25 -12.07 8.23
C GLN A 49 -4.40 -11.04 8.27
N PRO A 50 -5.67 -11.50 8.27
CA PRO A 50 -6.84 -10.63 8.07
C PRO A 50 -6.97 -9.53 9.14
N ASP A 51 -6.74 -9.84 10.41
CA ASP A 51 -6.92 -8.89 11.51
C ASP A 51 -5.90 -7.76 11.49
N THR A 52 -4.61 -8.09 11.29
CA THR A 52 -3.53 -7.09 11.23
C THR A 52 -3.59 -6.29 9.93
N PHE A 53 -3.94 -6.92 8.81
CA PHE A 53 -4.20 -6.22 7.55
C PHE A 53 -5.35 -5.22 7.70
N ALA A 54 -6.47 -5.63 8.29
CA ALA A 54 -7.64 -4.78 8.50
C ALA A 54 -7.35 -3.62 9.47
N ALA A 55 -6.58 -3.87 10.54
CA ALA A 55 -6.14 -2.81 11.45
C ALA A 55 -5.33 -1.74 10.68
N ARG A 56 -4.31 -2.18 9.92
CA ARG A 56 -3.46 -1.30 9.12
C ARG A 56 -4.25 -0.54 8.04
N LEU A 57 -5.22 -1.19 7.40
CA LEU A 57 -6.05 -0.55 6.38
C LEU A 57 -6.90 0.60 6.95
N ARG A 58 -7.48 0.42 8.14
CA ARG A 58 -8.32 1.44 8.77
C ARG A 58 -7.58 2.74 9.05
N GLU A 59 -6.27 2.70 9.30
CA GLU A 59 -5.42 3.89 9.45
C GLU A 59 -5.43 4.80 8.20
N PHE A 60 -5.81 4.27 7.03
CA PHE A 60 -5.88 5.03 5.77
C PHE A 60 -7.29 5.28 5.25
N LEU A 61 -8.30 4.56 5.76
CA LEU A 61 -9.69 4.69 5.30
C LEU A 61 -10.42 5.89 5.90
N HIS A 62 -9.94 6.42 7.02
CA HIS A 62 -10.54 7.59 7.65
C HIS A 62 -9.98 8.88 7.04
N ARG A 63 -10.89 9.75 6.59
CA ARG A 63 -10.63 11.17 6.34
C ARG A 63 -10.74 11.90 7.67
N ASP A 64 -9.83 12.84 7.91
CA ASP A 64 -10.21 14.07 8.60
C ASP A 64 -11.00 14.99 7.62
#